data_AF-N0A8W3-F1
#
_entry.id   AF-N0A8W3-F1
#
_cell.length_a   1.000
_cell.length_b   1.000
_cell.length_c   1.000
_cell.angle_alpha   90.00
_cell.angle_beta   90.00
_cell.angle_gamma   90.00
#
_symmetry.space_group_name_H-M   'P 1'
#
loop_
_entity.id
_entity.type
_entity.pdbx_description
1 polymer ?
#
loop_
_entity_poly.entity_id
_entity_poly.type
_entity_poly.pdbx_seq_one_letter_code
_entity_poly.pdbx_strand_id
1 'polypeptide(L)'
;DQILDLSVIKHLFTGPVLSKHQDVFVQPTLNNFMGLGQDAWKEARAFLQDLLSAGQARLRDDADLRKRALVPQAIATMHLPAVIGDYTDFYSSRQHATNVGIMFRGKDNALMPNWLHLPVGYHGRSSSIVVSGTPIRRPMGQMRLDDSKPPIFGSSKLLDIELEMAFFVGPGNRLGEPIPISRAHEHIFGMVLMNDWSARDIQRWEYVPLGPFLGKSFGTTISPWVVPMDALMPFVVPNPEQDPKPLPYLCHDQPYTFDIKLSVAVKGEGMIQAIPICKSNFKYMYWTMLQQLTHHSVNGCNLRPGDLLASGTISGPEPESFGSMLELSWRGTRPIELGYGQTRRFLQDGDEVIITGHCQ
;
A
#
# COMPACT_ATOMS: atom_id res chain seq x y z
N ASP A 1 -17.45 14.35 -6.45
CA ASP A 1 -16.88 14.10 -7.79
C ASP A 1 -15.98 15.24 -8.29
N GLN A 2 -15.47 16.10 -7.40
CA GLN A 2 -14.61 17.24 -7.76
C GLN A 2 -13.21 17.05 -7.16
N ILE A 3 -12.25 17.80 -7.70
CA ILE A 3 -10.90 18.00 -7.18
C ILE A 3 -10.74 19.50 -6.90
N LEU A 4 -10.24 19.85 -5.72
CA LEU A 4 -9.86 21.21 -5.40
C LEU A 4 -8.39 21.44 -5.75
N ASP A 5 -8.12 22.30 -6.73
CA ASP A 5 -6.79 22.68 -7.15
C ASP A 5 -6.14 23.60 -6.10
N LEU A 6 -5.25 23.03 -5.29
CA LEU A 6 -4.56 23.75 -4.23
C LEU A 6 -3.64 24.86 -4.78
N SER A 7 -3.15 24.75 -6.01
CA SER A 7 -2.30 25.77 -6.62
C SER A 7 -3.04 27.10 -6.83
N VAL A 8 -4.35 27.02 -7.14
CA VAL A 8 -5.23 28.17 -7.35
C VAL A 8 -5.55 28.87 -6.04
N ILE A 9 -5.70 28.11 -4.95
CA ILE A 9 -6.09 28.63 -3.63
C ILE A 9 -4.93 28.76 -2.63
N LYS A 10 -3.68 28.45 -3.02
CA LYS A 10 -2.51 28.43 -2.11
C LYS A 10 -2.33 29.71 -1.29
N HIS A 11 -2.70 30.86 -1.87
CA HIS A 11 -2.60 32.17 -1.24
C HIS A 11 -3.53 32.35 -0.03
N LEU A 12 -4.54 31.49 0.11
CA LEU A 12 -5.46 31.50 1.24
C LEU A 12 -4.91 30.78 2.48
N PHE A 13 -3.86 29.95 2.33
CA PHE A 13 -3.17 29.31 3.46
C PHE A 13 -2.29 30.35 4.17
N THR A 14 -2.92 31.13 5.04
CA THR A 14 -2.31 32.27 5.76
C THR A 14 -1.89 31.94 7.19
N GLY A 15 -2.01 30.68 7.59
CA GLY A 15 -1.64 30.22 8.92
C GLY A 15 -0.12 30.28 9.18
N PRO A 16 0.28 30.18 10.45
CA PRO A 16 1.67 30.37 10.86
C PRO A 16 2.64 29.37 10.22
N VAL A 17 2.19 28.15 9.90
CA VAL A 17 3.05 27.11 9.33
C VAL A 17 3.12 27.23 7.81
N LEU A 18 1.99 27.41 7.12
CA LEU A 18 1.94 27.34 5.65
C LEU A 18 2.13 28.69 4.95
N SER A 19 1.96 29.82 5.64
CA SER A 19 2.10 31.16 5.03
C SER A 19 3.44 31.38 4.32
N LYS A 20 4.52 30.73 4.79
CA LYS A 20 5.87 30.78 4.19
C LYS A 20 6.21 29.59 3.30
N HIS A 21 5.30 28.64 3.13
CA HIS A 21 5.51 27.38 2.41
C HIS A 21 4.40 27.10 1.38
N GLN A 22 3.70 28.14 0.90
CA GLN A 22 2.60 27.99 -0.07
C GLN A 22 3.07 27.42 -1.42
N ASP A 23 4.37 27.50 -1.71
CA ASP A 23 5.00 26.97 -2.92
C ASP A 23 4.94 25.44 -3.01
N VAL A 24 4.72 24.72 -1.90
CA VAL A 24 4.53 23.26 -1.94
C VAL A 24 3.29 22.84 -2.72
N PHE A 25 2.27 23.71 -2.81
CA PHE A 25 1.01 23.44 -3.51
C PHE A 25 1.07 23.71 -5.02
N VAL A 26 2.22 24.15 -5.55
CA VAL A 26 2.43 24.26 -7.01
C VAL A 26 3.42 23.22 -7.54
N GLN A 27 3.91 22.33 -6.68
CA GLN A 27 4.83 21.28 -7.08
C GLN A 27 4.09 20.19 -7.86
N PRO A 28 4.76 19.52 -8.81
CA PRO A 28 4.16 18.41 -9.55
C PRO A 28 3.95 17.15 -8.69
N THR A 29 4.48 17.12 -7.46
CA THR A 29 4.47 15.98 -6.54
C THR A 29 4.34 16.43 -5.10
N LEU A 30 3.77 15.57 -4.24
CA LEU A 30 3.50 15.88 -2.84
C LEU A 30 4.75 15.85 -1.93
N ASN A 31 5.93 15.46 -2.41
CA ASN A 31 7.14 15.28 -1.58
C ASN A 31 7.45 16.47 -0.66
N ASN A 32 7.39 17.70 -1.17
CA ASN A 32 7.69 18.89 -0.35
C ASN A 32 6.63 19.11 0.73
N PHE A 33 5.35 18.88 0.41
CA PHE A 33 4.26 18.97 1.39
C PHE A 33 4.33 17.86 2.44
N MET A 34 4.65 16.63 2.02
CA MET A 34 4.96 15.51 2.92
C MET A 34 6.15 15.87 3.83
N GLY A 35 7.18 16.54 3.32
CA GLY A 35 8.35 16.93 4.11
C GLY A 35 8.09 17.99 5.19
N LEU A 36 6.99 18.75 5.14
CA LEU A 36 6.71 19.81 6.11
C LEU A 36 6.32 19.29 7.50
N GLY A 37 5.84 18.06 7.61
CA GLY A 37 5.45 17.44 8.88
C GLY A 37 4.04 17.80 9.39
N GLN A 38 3.68 17.17 10.51
CA GLN A 38 2.30 17.10 10.99
C GLN A 38 1.61 18.44 11.23
N ASP A 39 2.33 19.47 11.67
CA ASP A 39 1.72 20.77 11.96
C ASP A 39 1.22 21.44 10.67
N ALA A 40 1.99 21.31 9.59
CA ALA A 40 1.61 21.80 8.27
C ALA A 40 0.43 21.01 7.70
N TRP A 41 0.41 19.69 7.90
CA TRP A 41 -0.68 18.84 7.42
C TRP A 41 -1.99 19.15 8.15
N LYS A 42 -1.93 19.31 9.48
CA LYS A 42 -3.08 19.67 10.32
C LYS A 42 -3.59 21.07 9.99
N GLU A 43 -2.70 22.04 9.82
CA GLU A 43 -3.08 23.40 9.40
C GLU A 43 -3.77 23.38 8.03
N ALA A 44 -3.21 22.64 7.05
CA ALA A 44 -3.81 22.51 5.73
C ALA A 44 -5.19 21.84 5.80
N ARG A 45 -5.31 20.75 6.55
CA ARG A 45 -6.55 20.00 6.72
C ARG A 45 -7.64 20.86 7.36
N ALA A 46 -7.32 21.54 8.47
CA ALA A 46 -8.26 22.40 9.18
C ALA A 46 -8.74 23.55 8.27
N PHE A 47 -7.82 24.19 7.55
CA PHE A 47 -8.16 25.23 6.60
C PHE A 47 -9.07 24.72 5.47
N LEU A 48 -8.77 23.55 4.90
CA LEU A 48 -9.58 22.97 3.83
C LEU A 48 -10.97 22.55 4.31
N GLN A 49 -11.09 22.02 5.53
CA GLN A 49 -12.37 21.68 6.15
C GLN A 49 -13.24 22.92 6.35
N ASP A 50 -12.65 24.04 6.80
CA ASP A 50 -13.35 25.32 6.89
C ASP A 50 -13.74 25.83 5.50
N LEU A 51 -12.79 25.93 4.57
CA LEU A 51 -13.01 26.47 3.22
C LEU A 51 -14.11 25.72 2.44
N LEU A 52 -14.19 24.39 2.61
CA LEU A 52 -15.18 23.52 1.95
C LEU A 52 -16.47 23.34 2.76
N SER A 53 -16.56 23.91 3.96
CA SER A 53 -17.75 23.84 4.79
C SER A 53 -18.94 24.53 4.11
N ALA A 54 -20.13 23.94 4.22
CA ALA A 54 -21.35 24.54 3.70
C ALA A 54 -21.64 25.93 4.31
N GLY A 55 -21.14 26.19 5.51
CA GLY A 55 -21.28 27.48 6.22
C GLY A 55 -20.23 28.54 5.85
N GLN A 56 -19.17 28.19 5.11
CA GLN A 56 -18.08 29.11 4.81
C GLN A 56 -18.26 29.79 3.45
N ALA A 57 -18.42 31.12 3.46
CA ALA A 57 -18.66 31.91 2.25
C ALA A 57 -17.40 32.05 1.37
N ARG A 58 -16.19 31.98 1.96
CA ARG A 58 -14.93 32.40 1.31
C ARG A 58 -14.68 31.78 -0.07
N LEU A 59 -14.96 30.48 -0.25
CA LEU A 59 -14.91 29.81 -1.56
C LEU A 59 -16.30 29.55 -2.14
N ARG A 60 -17.29 29.28 -1.29
CA ARG A 60 -18.67 28.94 -1.72
C ARG A 60 -19.29 30.04 -2.58
N ASP A 61 -19.10 31.29 -2.18
CA ASP A 61 -19.76 32.48 -2.76
C ASP A 61 -18.84 33.23 -3.76
N ASP A 62 -17.55 32.89 -3.82
CA ASP A 62 -16.62 33.39 -4.83
C ASP A 62 -16.73 32.54 -6.10
N ALA A 63 -17.70 32.88 -6.96
CA ALA A 63 -18.01 32.12 -8.16
C ALA A 63 -16.81 32.00 -9.13
N ASP A 64 -16.01 33.06 -9.26
CA ASP A 64 -14.87 33.10 -10.18
C ASP A 64 -13.69 32.26 -9.67
N LEU A 65 -13.41 32.32 -8.36
CA LEU A 65 -12.41 31.45 -7.76
C LEU A 65 -12.86 29.99 -7.80
N ARG A 66 -14.10 29.71 -7.39
CA ARG A 66 -14.67 28.35 -7.35
C ARG A 66 -14.65 27.69 -8.72
N LYS A 67 -15.02 28.41 -9.78
CA LYS A 67 -15.02 27.90 -11.17
C LYS A 67 -13.63 27.46 -11.63
N ARG A 68 -12.57 28.16 -11.20
CA ARG A 68 -11.18 27.83 -11.57
C ARG A 68 -10.52 26.83 -10.63
N ALA A 69 -10.97 26.76 -9.37
CA ALA A 69 -10.39 25.91 -8.35
C ALA A 69 -11.01 24.51 -8.28
N LEU A 70 -12.26 24.31 -8.71
CA LEU A 70 -12.91 22.99 -8.72
C LEU A 70 -12.89 22.37 -10.12
N VAL A 71 -12.29 21.18 -10.22
CA VAL A 71 -12.17 20.40 -11.45
C VAL A 71 -12.93 19.07 -11.29
N PRO A 72 -13.84 18.71 -12.21
CA PRO A 72 -14.49 17.41 -12.17
C PRO A 72 -13.48 16.25 -12.24
N GLN A 73 -13.62 15.26 -11.37
CA GLN A 73 -12.74 14.07 -11.36
C GLN A 73 -12.77 13.32 -12.70
N ALA A 74 -13.92 13.30 -13.38
CA ALA A 74 -14.11 12.58 -14.64
C ALA A 74 -13.27 13.12 -15.82
N ILE A 75 -12.76 14.35 -15.73
CA ILE A 75 -11.90 14.94 -16.77
C ILE A 75 -10.43 15.04 -16.34
N ALA A 76 -10.13 14.70 -15.09
CA ALA A 76 -8.79 14.74 -14.55
C ALA A 76 -8.04 13.44 -14.89
N THR A 77 -6.75 13.57 -15.23
CA THR A 77 -5.84 12.43 -15.28
C THR A 77 -5.05 12.41 -13.98
N MET A 78 -5.12 11.31 -13.25
CA MET A 78 -4.35 11.14 -12.02
C MET A 78 -2.91 10.70 -12.35
N HIS A 79 -1.96 11.14 -11.54
CA HIS A 79 -0.55 10.77 -11.62
C HIS A 79 -0.10 10.09 -10.33
N LEU A 80 1.15 9.60 -10.30
CA LEU A 80 1.76 9.17 -9.04
C LEU A 80 1.82 10.37 -8.07
N PRO A 81 1.42 10.20 -6.80
CA PRO A 81 1.30 11.31 -5.86
C PRO A 81 2.66 11.86 -5.40
N ALA A 82 3.72 11.07 -5.46
CA ALA A 82 5.07 11.46 -5.04
C ALA A 82 6.12 10.84 -5.96
N VAL A 83 7.31 11.45 -6.02
CA VAL A 83 8.52 10.76 -6.46
C VAL A 83 8.94 9.83 -5.32
N ILE A 84 8.84 8.52 -5.55
CA ILE A 84 9.20 7.51 -4.57
C ILE A 84 10.70 7.28 -4.66
N GLY A 85 11.44 7.70 -3.63
CA GLY A 85 12.87 7.45 -3.51
C GLY A 85 13.11 5.96 -3.34
N ASP A 86 12.78 5.46 -2.15
CA ASP A 86 12.83 4.04 -1.81
C ASP A 86 11.42 3.47 -1.56
N TYR A 87 11.24 2.24 -2.02
CA TYR A 87 10.07 1.42 -1.71
C TYR A 87 10.52 0.20 -0.91
N THR A 88 9.83 -0.06 0.20
CA THR A 88 10.05 -1.23 1.05
C THR A 88 8.74 -1.98 1.23
N ASP A 89 8.83 -3.30 1.07
CA ASP A 89 7.70 -4.20 1.19
C ASP A 89 7.86 -5.03 2.47
N PHE A 90 6.93 -4.91 3.39
CA PHE A 90 6.93 -5.71 4.61
C PHE A 90 6.22 -7.04 4.41
N TYR A 91 6.20 -7.86 5.45
CA TYR A 91 5.58 -9.17 5.43
C TYR A 91 4.71 -9.39 6.67
N SER A 92 3.86 -8.40 6.99
CA SER A 92 3.31 -8.22 8.34
C SER A 92 1.96 -8.90 8.62
N SER A 93 1.35 -9.57 7.64
CA SER A 93 0.13 -10.36 7.86
C SER A 93 0.49 -11.77 8.35
N ARG A 94 0.08 -12.11 9.58
CA ARG A 94 0.35 -13.43 10.17
C ARG A 94 -0.29 -14.56 9.38
N GLN A 95 -1.53 -14.36 8.94
CA GLN A 95 -2.23 -15.39 8.18
C GLN A 95 -1.56 -15.61 6.82
N HIS A 96 -1.18 -14.54 6.13
CA HIS A 96 -0.49 -14.65 4.84
C HIS A 96 0.83 -15.42 4.99
N ALA A 97 1.67 -15.01 5.95
CA ALA A 97 2.95 -15.68 6.25
C ALA A 97 2.76 -17.16 6.61
N THR A 98 1.72 -17.48 7.37
CA THR A 98 1.36 -18.84 7.74
C THR A 98 0.91 -19.65 6.52
N ASN A 99 0.02 -19.09 5.68
CA ASN A 99 -0.48 -19.76 4.47
C ASN A 99 0.66 -20.12 3.51
N VAL A 100 1.52 -19.15 3.18
CA VAL A 100 2.71 -19.36 2.35
C VAL A 100 3.62 -20.41 3.01
N GLY A 101 3.88 -20.26 4.31
CA GLY A 101 4.63 -21.24 5.10
C GLY A 101 4.13 -22.67 4.96
N ILE A 102 2.82 -22.88 5.12
CA ILE A 102 2.18 -24.20 4.98
C ILE A 102 2.41 -24.76 3.56
N MET A 103 2.24 -23.94 2.52
CA MET A 103 2.38 -24.38 1.12
C MET A 103 3.81 -24.77 0.73
N PHE A 104 4.82 -24.18 1.39
CA PHE A 104 6.23 -24.38 1.04
C PHE A 104 7.01 -25.26 2.03
N ARG A 105 6.67 -25.23 3.32
CA ARG A 105 7.40 -25.90 4.41
C ARG A 105 6.55 -26.87 5.23
N GLY A 106 5.24 -26.94 4.98
CA GLY A 106 4.31 -27.75 5.75
C GLY A 106 3.79 -27.04 7.01
N LYS A 107 2.77 -27.64 7.64
CA LYS A 107 2.03 -27.01 8.76
C LYS A 107 2.88 -26.74 9.99
N ASP A 108 3.79 -27.65 10.31
CA ASP A 108 4.58 -27.58 11.54
C ASP A 108 5.70 -26.52 11.48
N ASN A 109 6.05 -26.04 10.28
CA ASN A 109 7.15 -25.09 10.04
C ASN A 109 6.68 -23.84 9.26
N ALA A 110 5.43 -23.45 9.48
CA ALA A 110 4.78 -22.39 8.70
C ALA A 110 5.47 -21.03 8.88
N LEU A 111 5.65 -20.53 10.10
CA LEU A 111 6.37 -19.28 10.34
C LEU A 111 7.86 -19.54 10.53
N MET A 112 8.69 -18.71 9.90
CA MET A 112 10.13 -18.71 10.17
C MET A 112 10.39 -18.15 11.57
N PRO A 113 11.48 -18.59 12.26
CA PRO A 113 11.70 -18.23 13.66
C PRO A 113 11.71 -16.74 13.94
N ASN A 114 12.17 -15.91 13.00
CA ASN A 114 12.28 -14.46 13.16
C ASN A 114 10.96 -13.69 13.00
N TRP A 115 9.93 -14.28 12.39
CA TRP A 115 8.74 -13.55 11.92
C TRP A 115 7.95 -12.88 13.05
N LEU A 116 7.91 -13.52 14.23
CA LEU A 116 7.24 -12.97 15.43
C LEU A 116 8.13 -12.02 16.24
N HIS A 117 9.39 -11.81 15.87
CA HIS A 117 10.33 -10.97 16.62
C HIS A 117 10.66 -9.63 15.94
N LEU A 118 10.49 -9.55 14.62
CA LEU A 118 10.68 -8.32 13.86
C LEU A 118 9.74 -8.27 12.65
N PRO A 119 9.33 -7.08 12.20
CA PRO A 119 8.56 -6.93 10.96
C PRO A 119 9.49 -7.17 9.76
N VAL A 120 9.56 -8.41 9.30
CA VAL A 120 10.38 -8.80 8.15
C VAL A 120 9.94 -7.98 6.94
N GLY A 121 10.91 -7.50 6.16
CA GLY A 121 10.67 -6.79 4.91
C GLY A 121 11.89 -6.82 3.99
N TYR A 122 11.72 -6.34 2.77
CA TYR A 122 12.78 -6.27 1.76
C TYR A 122 12.65 -4.98 0.94
N HIS A 123 13.74 -4.57 0.30
CA HIS A 123 13.73 -3.43 -0.61
C HIS A 123 13.01 -3.83 -1.90
N GLY A 124 11.93 -3.13 -2.21
CA GLY A 124 11.20 -3.26 -3.46
C GLY A 124 11.83 -2.43 -4.58
N ARG A 125 11.14 -2.32 -5.72
CA ARG A 125 11.63 -1.55 -6.88
C ARG A 125 10.80 -0.29 -7.11
N SER A 126 11.35 0.88 -6.75
CA SER A 126 10.66 2.17 -6.90
C SER A 126 10.29 2.50 -8.36
N SER A 127 11.16 2.16 -9.33
CA SER A 127 10.97 2.55 -10.74
C SER A 127 9.77 1.90 -11.44
N SER A 128 9.28 0.78 -10.91
CA SER A 128 8.15 0.02 -11.48
C SER A 128 6.85 0.25 -10.73
N ILE A 129 6.83 1.22 -9.81
CA ILE A 129 5.59 1.66 -9.17
C ILE A 129 4.84 2.56 -10.15
N VAL A 130 3.59 2.21 -10.42
CA VAL A 130 2.75 2.89 -11.40
C VAL A 130 1.39 3.24 -10.78
N VAL A 131 0.77 4.29 -11.31
CA VAL A 131 -0.55 4.72 -10.86
C VAL A 131 -1.64 3.77 -11.38
N SER A 132 -2.72 3.62 -10.60
CA SER A 132 -3.93 2.89 -10.99
C SER A 132 -4.37 3.20 -12.43
N GLY A 133 -4.77 2.15 -13.16
CA GLY A 133 -5.13 2.21 -14.58
C GLY A 133 -3.97 1.93 -15.56
N THR A 134 -2.72 1.87 -15.07
CA THR A 134 -1.58 1.49 -15.91
C THR A 134 -1.63 0.00 -16.26
N PRO A 135 -1.60 -0.39 -17.55
CA PRO A 135 -1.58 -1.80 -17.95
C PRO A 135 -0.30 -2.50 -17.49
N ILE A 136 -0.45 -3.71 -16.92
CA ILE A 136 0.68 -4.55 -16.49
C ILE A 136 0.88 -5.68 -17.49
N ARG A 137 2.05 -5.72 -18.12
CA ARG A 137 2.41 -6.79 -19.04
C ARG A 137 2.89 -8.01 -18.26
N ARG A 138 2.36 -9.20 -18.59
CA ARG A 138 2.87 -10.47 -18.07
C ARG A 138 4.38 -10.57 -18.29
N PRO A 139 5.18 -10.80 -17.24
CA PRO A 139 6.63 -10.82 -17.38
C PRO A 139 7.12 -12.08 -18.09
N MET A 140 8.22 -11.92 -18.81
CA MET A 140 9.07 -13.00 -19.28
C MET A 140 10.17 -13.23 -18.25
N GLY A 141 10.59 -14.46 -18.03
CA GLY A 141 11.68 -14.75 -17.11
C GLY A 141 12.13 -16.20 -17.12
N GLN A 142 13.11 -16.49 -16.26
CA GLN A 142 13.54 -17.86 -16.00
C GLN A 142 12.62 -18.52 -14.98
N MET A 143 12.21 -19.75 -15.24
CA MET A 143 11.38 -20.53 -14.33
C MET A 143 11.88 -21.98 -14.33
N ARG A 144 11.78 -22.65 -13.19
CA ARG A 144 12.02 -24.10 -13.10
C ARG A 144 10.71 -24.80 -12.76
N LEU A 145 10.06 -25.31 -13.80
CA LEU A 145 8.76 -25.98 -13.69
C LEU A 145 8.88 -27.45 -13.29
N ASP A 146 10.01 -28.06 -13.60
CA ASP A 146 10.34 -29.46 -13.32
C ASP A 146 11.69 -29.50 -12.61
N ASP A 147 11.70 -29.96 -11.36
CA ASP A 147 12.91 -30.01 -10.53
C ASP A 147 13.95 -31.01 -11.09
N SER A 148 13.56 -31.91 -12.00
CA SER A 148 14.48 -32.85 -12.68
C SER A 148 15.13 -32.29 -13.96
N LYS A 149 14.72 -31.09 -14.43
CA LYS A 149 15.20 -30.50 -15.68
C LYS A 149 15.85 -29.12 -15.46
N PRO A 150 16.68 -28.65 -16.42
CA PRO A 150 17.17 -27.27 -16.43
C PRO A 150 16.03 -26.24 -16.46
N PRO A 151 16.25 -25.00 -15.97
CA PRO A 151 15.28 -23.93 -16.06
C PRO A 151 14.99 -23.56 -17.52
N ILE A 152 13.81 -23.01 -17.77
CA ILE A 152 13.38 -22.54 -19.08
C ILE A 152 13.17 -21.02 -19.05
N PHE A 153 13.28 -20.38 -20.21
CA PHE A 153 12.88 -18.99 -20.41
C PHE A 153 11.51 -18.92 -21.08
N GLY A 154 10.62 -18.09 -20.57
CA GLY A 154 9.28 -17.94 -21.14
C GLY A 154 8.39 -17.00 -20.35
N SER A 155 7.12 -16.93 -20.75
CA SER A 155 6.11 -16.13 -20.04
C SER A 155 5.73 -16.79 -18.72
N SER A 156 5.60 -15.99 -17.65
CA SER A 156 5.12 -16.48 -16.36
C SER A 156 3.76 -17.18 -16.49
N LYS A 157 3.64 -18.34 -15.87
CA LYS A 157 2.43 -19.18 -15.80
C LYS A 157 1.63 -18.93 -14.53
N LEU A 158 2.25 -18.34 -13.51
CA LEU A 158 1.65 -18.13 -12.18
C LEU A 158 1.64 -16.62 -11.83
N LEU A 159 0.97 -15.82 -12.66
CA LEU A 159 0.82 -14.37 -12.43
C LEU A 159 -0.27 -14.12 -11.38
N ASP A 160 0.03 -13.29 -10.41
CA ASP A 160 -0.74 -13.14 -9.19
C ASP A 160 -0.84 -11.68 -8.74
N ILE A 161 -1.80 -11.42 -7.87
CA ILE A 161 -2.03 -10.16 -7.16
C ILE A 161 -1.56 -10.31 -5.71
N GLU A 162 -1.26 -9.17 -5.09
CA GLU A 162 -1.09 -9.07 -3.65
C GLU A 162 -1.87 -7.86 -3.15
N LEU A 163 -2.94 -8.11 -2.39
CA LEU A 163 -3.73 -7.07 -1.74
C LEU A 163 -2.90 -6.41 -0.65
N GLU A 164 -2.55 -5.14 -0.84
CA GLU A 164 -1.75 -4.39 0.11
C GLU A 164 -2.29 -3.00 0.38
N MET A 165 -1.81 -2.41 1.47
CA MET A 165 -1.84 -0.97 1.68
C MET A 165 -0.41 -0.49 1.92
N ALA A 166 -0.13 0.74 1.53
CA ALA A 166 1.17 1.35 1.75
C ALA A 166 1.01 2.74 2.33
N PHE A 167 1.99 3.18 3.11
CA PHE A 167 2.03 4.52 3.66
C PHE A 167 3.22 5.31 3.14
N PHE A 168 3.00 6.60 2.93
CA PHE A 168 4.05 7.55 2.56
C PHE A 168 4.73 8.12 3.79
N VAL A 169 6.06 8.18 3.73
CA VAL A 169 6.88 8.87 4.73
C VAL A 169 6.73 10.38 4.55
N GLY A 170 6.50 11.07 5.66
CA GLY A 170 6.50 12.53 5.82
C GLY A 170 7.91 13.08 5.97
N PRO A 171 8.24 13.83 7.04
CA PRO A 171 9.64 14.15 7.35
C PRO A 171 10.48 12.88 7.42
N GLY A 172 11.70 12.93 6.87
CA GLY A 172 12.65 11.84 6.99
C GLY A 172 13.37 11.81 8.34
N ASN A 173 14.42 10.99 8.41
CA ASN A 173 15.44 11.04 9.47
C ASN A 173 16.84 11.17 8.85
N ARG A 174 17.80 11.65 9.64
CA ARG A 174 19.19 11.73 9.18
C ARG A 174 19.82 10.34 9.18
N LEU A 175 20.75 10.10 8.26
CA LEU A 175 21.51 8.86 8.22
C LEU A 175 22.27 8.69 9.55
N GLY A 176 22.12 7.52 10.18
CA GLY A 176 22.67 7.21 11.49
C GLY A 176 21.79 7.62 12.68
N GLU A 177 20.64 8.27 12.45
CA GLU A 177 19.72 8.70 13.52
C GLU A 177 18.40 7.91 13.43
N PRO A 178 18.20 6.87 14.25
CA PRO A 178 16.94 6.10 14.27
C PRO A 178 15.73 6.94 14.67
N ILE A 179 14.54 6.57 14.18
CA ILE A 179 13.28 7.15 14.64
C ILE A 179 12.78 6.31 15.83
N PRO A 180 12.71 6.86 17.06
CA PRO A 180 12.12 6.15 18.19
C PRO A 180 10.64 5.87 17.93
N ILE A 181 10.14 4.71 18.39
CA ILE A 181 8.74 4.33 18.16
C ILE A 181 7.71 5.34 18.66
N SER A 182 8.03 6.06 19.74
CA SER A 182 7.19 7.13 20.27
C SER A 182 6.99 8.30 19.31
N ARG A 183 7.89 8.49 18.34
CA ARG A 183 7.83 9.54 17.32
C ARG A 183 7.45 9.04 15.94
N ALA A 184 7.37 7.72 15.73
CA ALA A 184 7.08 7.14 14.42
C ALA A 184 5.79 7.70 13.77
N HIS A 185 4.78 8.03 14.57
CA HIS A 185 3.51 8.60 14.09
C HIS A 185 3.67 9.99 13.44
N GLU A 186 4.72 10.76 13.81
CA GLU A 186 5.03 12.08 13.24
C GLU A 186 5.55 11.98 11.79
N HIS A 187 5.98 10.79 11.38
CA HIS A 187 6.63 10.54 10.10
C HIS A 187 5.72 9.84 9.07
N ILE A 188 4.45 9.57 9.40
CA ILE A 188 3.53 8.85 8.51
C ILE A 188 2.50 9.86 7.98
N PHE A 189 2.60 10.18 6.68
CA PHE A 189 1.76 11.21 6.07
C PHE A 189 0.34 10.70 5.79
N GLY A 190 0.23 9.54 5.16
CA GLY A 190 -1.04 8.97 4.73
C GLY A 190 -0.88 7.69 3.93
N MET A 191 -2.00 7.06 3.60
CA MET A 191 -2.04 5.71 3.01
C MET A 191 -2.62 5.69 1.60
N VAL A 192 -2.23 4.67 0.85
CA VAL A 192 -2.78 4.29 -0.45
C VAL A 192 -3.06 2.78 -0.47
N LEU A 193 -3.95 2.37 -1.37
CA LEU A 193 -4.09 0.97 -1.74
C LEU A 193 -2.93 0.57 -2.66
N MET A 194 -2.54 -0.70 -2.62
CA MET A 194 -1.44 -1.22 -3.41
C MET A 194 -1.73 -2.64 -3.91
N ASN A 195 -1.29 -2.92 -5.14
CA ASN A 195 -1.20 -4.27 -5.70
C ASN A 195 0.27 -4.56 -6.05
N ASP A 196 0.92 -5.45 -5.30
CA ASP A 196 2.27 -5.91 -5.61
C ASP A 196 2.25 -7.13 -6.54
N TRP A 197 2.15 -6.86 -7.84
CA TRP A 197 2.00 -7.89 -8.85
C TRP A 197 3.17 -8.88 -8.79
N SER A 198 2.81 -10.16 -8.84
CA SER A 198 3.77 -11.22 -8.52
C SER A 198 3.78 -12.32 -9.59
N ALA A 199 4.96 -12.69 -10.07
CA ALA A 199 5.18 -13.85 -10.93
C ALA A 199 5.76 -14.99 -10.10
N ARG A 200 4.89 -15.84 -9.54
CA ARG A 200 5.24 -16.80 -8.48
C ARG A 200 6.23 -17.87 -8.91
N ASP A 201 6.21 -18.25 -10.18
CA ASP A 201 7.12 -19.23 -10.77
C ASP A 201 8.53 -18.67 -10.98
N ILE A 202 8.65 -17.42 -11.43
CA ILE A 202 9.93 -16.70 -11.50
C ILE A 202 10.45 -16.51 -10.07
N GLN A 203 9.61 -15.98 -9.18
CA GLN A 203 9.96 -15.71 -7.78
C GLN A 203 10.49 -16.97 -7.08
N ARG A 204 9.78 -18.11 -7.21
CA ARG A 204 10.19 -19.38 -6.57
C ARG A 204 11.59 -19.81 -7.00
N TRP A 205 11.98 -19.56 -8.25
CA TRP A 205 13.28 -19.96 -8.77
C TRP A 205 14.42 -19.04 -8.31
N GLU A 206 14.17 -17.73 -8.19
CA GLU A 206 15.22 -16.75 -7.92
C GLU A 206 15.45 -16.43 -6.44
N TYR A 207 14.44 -16.56 -5.58
CA TYR A 207 14.44 -15.82 -4.29
C TYR A 207 15.42 -16.37 -3.24
N VAL A 208 15.93 -17.59 -3.42
CA VAL A 208 16.90 -18.15 -2.46
C VAL A 208 18.31 -17.87 -2.97
N PRO A 209 19.19 -17.22 -2.18
CA PRO A 209 19.00 -16.77 -0.79
C PRO A 209 18.66 -15.28 -0.62
N LEU A 210 18.54 -14.51 -1.71
CA LEU A 210 18.60 -13.04 -1.68
C LEU A 210 17.25 -12.32 -1.57
N GLY A 211 16.15 -13.06 -1.54
CA GLY A 211 14.79 -12.53 -1.49
C GLY A 211 14.17 -12.29 -2.88
N PRO A 212 12.89 -11.84 -2.92
CA PRO A 212 12.17 -11.58 -4.16
C PRO A 212 12.85 -10.51 -5.01
N PHE A 213 12.87 -10.68 -6.34
CA PHE A 213 13.47 -9.72 -7.25
C PHE A 213 12.65 -9.54 -8.54
N LEU A 214 12.94 -10.25 -9.63
CA LEU A 214 12.23 -10.12 -10.91
C LEU A 214 10.80 -10.66 -10.85
N GLY A 215 10.52 -11.52 -9.89
CA GLY A 215 9.18 -11.97 -9.55
C GLY A 215 8.26 -10.87 -9.05
N LYS A 216 8.79 -9.67 -8.74
CA LYS A 216 8.06 -8.50 -8.23
C LYS A 216 8.28 -7.24 -9.07
N SER A 217 9.52 -6.97 -9.46
CA SER A 217 9.95 -5.68 -10.03
C SER A 217 9.40 -5.33 -11.43
N PHE A 218 8.50 -6.14 -12.00
CA PHE A 218 7.90 -5.89 -13.30
C PHE A 218 6.71 -4.92 -13.25
N GLY A 219 6.12 -4.73 -12.08
CA GLY A 219 5.04 -3.77 -11.87
C GLY A 219 4.46 -3.83 -10.47
N THR A 220 4.26 -2.66 -9.88
CA THR A 220 3.56 -2.49 -8.60
C THR A 220 2.59 -1.34 -8.78
N THR A 221 1.31 -1.51 -8.46
CA THR A 221 0.29 -0.46 -8.70
C THR A 221 -0.17 0.17 -7.40
N ILE A 222 -0.29 1.50 -7.35
CA ILE A 222 -0.88 2.21 -6.20
C ILE A 222 -2.09 3.07 -6.60
N SER A 223 -3.02 3.25 -5.66
CA SER A 223 -4.10 4.22 -5.82
C SER A 223 -3.57 5.66 -5.79
N PRO A 224 -4.14 6.60 -6.58
CA PRO A 224 -3.59 7.95 -6.71
C PRO A 224 -3.90 8.88 -5.52
N TRP A 225 -4.95 8.61 -4.75
CA TRP A 225 -5.38 9.45 -3.64
C TRP A 225 -4.73 9.00 -2.33
N VAL A 226 -3.83 9.82 -1.79
CA VAL A 226 -3.22 9.59 -0.48
C VAL A 226 -4.18 10.05 0.60
N VAL A 227 -4.74 9.12 1.36
CA VAL A 227 -5.65 9.42 2.48
C VAL A 227 -4.80 9.79 3.70
N PRO A 228 -4.87 11.04 4.22
CA PRO A 228 -4.01 11.47 5.33
C PRO A 228 -4.35 10.70 6.60
N MET A 229 -3.35 10.45 7.46
CA MET A 229 -3.55 9.70 8.70
C MET A 229 -4.64 10.32 9.60
N ASP A 230 -4.72 11.66 9.66
CA ASP A 230 -5.78 12.38 10.39
C ASP A 230 -7.21 12.02 9.93
N ALA A 231 -7.40 11.60 8.67
CA ALA A 231 -8.69 11.13 8.19
C ALA A 231 -8.99 9.67 8.58
N LEU A 232 -7.94 8.87 8.86
CA LEU A 232 -8.05 7.48 9.27
C LEU A 232 -8.15 7.33 10.79
N MET A 233 -7.68 8.31 11.58
CA MET A 233 -7.73 8.27 13.05
C MET A 233 -9.10 7.95 13.66
N PRO A 234 -10.26 8.39 13.11
CA PRO A 234 -11.56 7.97 13.63
C PRO A 234 -11.83 6.45 13.56
N PHE A 235 -11.09 5.73 12.73
CA PHE A 235 -11.24 4.29 12.48
C PHE A 235 -10.10 3.47 13.11
N VAL A 236 -9.32 4.09 14.01
CA VAL A 236 -8.28 3.40 14.76
C VAL A 236 -8.90 2.42 15.75
N VAL A 237 -8.33 1.23 15.85
CA VAL A 237 -8.71 0.16 16.78
C VAL A 237 -7.49 -0.26 17.62
N PRO A 238 -7.69 -0.98 18.74
CA PRO A 238 -6.58 -1.52 19.51
C PRO A 238 -5.63 -2.37 18.64
N ASN A 239 -4.34 -2.31 18.95
CA ASN A 239 -3.35 -3.13 18.26
C ASN A 239 -3.56 -4.62 18.59
N PRO A 240 -3.31 -5.55 17.66
CA PRO A 240 -3.33 -6.97 17.96
C PRO A 240 -2.36 -7.32 19.08
N GLU A 241 -2.75 -8.29 19.92
CA GLU A 241 -1.86 -8.83 20.93
C GLU A 241 -0.69 -9.56 20.26
N GLN A 242 0.53 -9.25 20.72
CA GLN A 242 1.75 -9.85 20.19
C GLN A 242 2.36 -10.78 21.24
N ASP A 243 2.32 -12.08 20.93
CA ASP A 243 3.02 -13.13 21.65
C ASP A 243 4.00 -13.85 20.70
N PRO A 244 5.31 -13.90 21.00
CA PRO A 244 5.98 -13.26 22.15
C PRO A 244 5.92 -11.74 22.12
N LYS A 245 6.03 -11.12 23.31
CA LYS A 245 6.17 -9.66 23.43
C LYS A 245 7.41 -9.20 22.63
N PRO A 246 7.28 -8.20 21.74
CA PRO A 246 8.42 -7.66 21.01
C PRO A 246 9.50 -7.08 21.93
N LEU A 247 10.72 -6.91 21.40
CA LEU A 247 11.76 -6.16 22.10
C LEU A 247 11.32 -4.71 22.38
N PRO A 248 11.85 -4.05 23.42
CA PRO A 248 11.36 -2.75 23.88
C PRO A 248 11.28 -1.66 22.80
N TYR A 249 12.19 -1.64 21.82
CA TYR A 249 12.18 -0.66 20.74
C TYR A 249 10.97 -0.77 19.80
N LEU A 250 10.28 -1.93 19.79
CA LEU A 250 9.05 -2.18 19.02
C LEU A 250 7.79 -2.13 19.88
N CYS A 251 7.89 -1.88 21.19
CA CYS A 251 6.73 -1.77 22.07
C CYS A 251 6.14 -0.36 22.02
N HIS A 252 4.82 -0.26 21.87
CA HIS A 252 4.08 1.00 21.95
C HIS A 252 2.64 0.76 22.43
N ASP A 253 2.11 1.70 23.21
CA ASP A 253 0.74 1.63 23.74
C ASP A 253 -0.28 2.38 22.85
N GLN A 254 0.21 3.15 21.88
CA GLN A 254 -0.64 3.97 21.00
C GLN A 254 -1.43 3.05 20.05
N PRO A 255 -2.77 3.11 20.04
CA PRO A 255 -3.56 2.44 19.01
C PRO A 255 -3.15 2.95 17.62
N TYR A 256 -2.76 2.05 16.74
CA TYR A 256 -2.31 2.37 15.37
C TYR A 256 -2.60 1.25 14.37
N THR A 257 -3.68 0.52 14.64
CA THR A 257 -4.30 -0.45 13.74
C THR A 257 -5.61 0.16 13.25
N PHE A 258 -5.98 -0.03 11.99
CA PHE A 258 -7.11 0.69 11.38
C PHE A 258 -8.15 -0.27 10.80
N ASP A 259 -9.43 -0.03 11.10
CA ASP A 259 -10.55 -0.75 10.47
C ASP A 259 -10.80 -0.19 9.06
N ILE A 260 -10.11 -0.79 8.09
CA ILE A 260 -10.22 -0.44 6.68
C ILE A 260 -10.70 -1.68 5.93
N LYS A 261 -11.94 -1.67 5.47
CA LYS A 261 -12.53 -2.76 4.69
C LYS A 261 -11.93 -2.75 3.30
N LEU A 262 -11.40 -3.90 2.86
CA LEU A 262 -10.71 -4.07 1.59
C LEU A 262 -11.42 -5.10 0.73
N SER A 263 -11.46 -4.86 -0.58
CA SER A 263 -12.03 -5.79 -1.56
C SER A 263 -11.16 -5.85 -2.80
N VAL A 264 -10.95 -7.06 -3.32
CA VAL A 264 -10.35 -7.31 -4.64
C VAL A 264 -11.41 -7.92 -5.54
N ALA A 265 -11.59 -7.33 -6.72
CA ALA A 265 -12.42 -7.89 -7.77
C ALA A 265 -11.60 -8.19 -9.02
N VAL A 266 -11.98 -9.24 -9.74
CA VAL A 266 -11.39 -9.62 -11.03
C VAL A 266 -12.47 -9.58 -12.10
N LYS A 267 -12.16 -8.96 -13.23
CA LYS A 267 -12.98 -8.94 -14.44
C LYS A 267 -12.18 -9.56 -15.57
N GLY A 268 -12.53 -10.77 -15.97
CA GLY A 268 -11.92 -11.42 -17.12
C GLY A 268 -12.33 -10.76 -18.44
N GLU A 269 -11.54 -11.01 -19.48
CA GLU A 269 -11.85 -10.54 -20.83
C GLU A 269 -13.25 -11.05 -21.27
N GLY A 270 -14.07 -10.14 -21.79
CA GLY A 270 -15.46 -10.44 -22.20
C GLY A 270 -16.48 -10.52 -21.05
N MET A 271 -16.08 -10.42 -19.78
CA MET A 271 -17.01 -10.31 -18.66
C MET A 271 -17.65 -8.92 -18.61
N ILE A 272 -18.95 -8.86 -18.27
CA ILE A 272 -19.67 -7.59 -18.13
C ILE A 272 -19.36 -6.93 -16.77
N GLN A 273 -19.25 -7.73 -15.70
CA GLN A 273 -19.06 -7.27 -14.33
C GLN A 273 -17.79 -7.87 -13.72
N ALA A 274 -17.12 -7.09 -12.87
CA ALA A 274 -16.03 -7.59 -12.04
C ALA A 274 -16.61 -8.39 -10.86
N ILE A 275 -15.96 -9.50 -10.51
CA ILE A 275 -16.40 -10.39 -9.44
C ILE A 275 -15.46 -10.26 -8.24
N PRO A 276 -15.98 -9.94 -7.04
CA PRO A 276 -15.18 -9.93 -5.83
C PRO A 276 -14.62 -11.32 -5.53
N ILE A 277 -13.29 -11.43 -5.43
CA ILE A 277 -12.57 -12.67 -5.08
C ILE A 277 -11.97 -12.64 -3.68
N CYS A 278 -11.86 -11.45 -3.08
CA CYS A 278 -11.34 -11.25 -1.73
C CYS A 278 -12.10 -10.14 -1.03
N LYS A 279 -12.47 -10.36 0.24
CA LYS A 279 -12.95 -9.33 1.17
C LYS A 279 -12.15 -9.44 2.46
N SER A 280 -11.28 -8.48 2.70
CA SER A 280 -10.35 -8.49 3.83
C SER A 280 -10.43 -7.19 4.63
N ASN A 281 -9.54 -7.02 5.60
CA ASN A 281 -9.47 -5.81 6.39
C ASN A 281 -8.03 -5.53 6.84
N PHE A 282 -7.62 -4.26 6.80
CA PHE A 282 -6.30 -3.84 7.26
C PHE A 282 -6.06 -4.08 8.76
N LYS A 283 -7.12 -4.21 9.57
CA LYS A 283 -6.98 -4.49 11.02
C LYS A 283 -6.37 -5.85 11.36
N TYR A 284 -6.20 -6.73 10.38
CA TYR A 284 -5.59 -8.05 10.57
C TYR A 284 -4.05 -8.05 10.55
N MET A 285 -3.43 -6.91 10.25
CA MET A 285 -1.97 -6.79 10.26
C MET A 285 -1.39 -6.99 11.66
N TYR A 286 -0.41 -7.89 11.81
CA TYR A 286 0.19 -8.22 13.11
C TYR A 286 1.20 -7.17 13.57
N TRP A 287 1.99 -6.63 12.63
CA TRP A 287 2.92 -5.53 12.89
C TRP A 287 2.32 -4.22 12.41
N THR A 288 2.34 -3.20 13.27
CA THR A 288 1.79 -1.87 12.94
C THR A 288 2.74 -1.05 12.08
N MET A 289 2.24 0.00 11.43
CA MET A 289 3.06 0.94 10.68
C MET A 289 4.11 1.64 11.55
N LEU A 290 3.82 1.88 12.83
CA LEU A 290 4.79 2.45 13.77
C LEU A 290 5.99 1.50 13.96
N GLN A 291 5.72 0.21 14.12
CA GLN A 291 6.75 -0.81 14.26
C GLN A 291 7.55 -0.99 12.98
N GLN A 292 6.89 -1.01 11.82
CA GLN A 292 7.53 -1.09 10.51
C GLN A 292 8.52 0.06 10.29
N LEU A 293 8.07 1.32 10.47
CA LEU A 293 8.92 2.51 10.30
C LEU A 293 10.06 2.56 11.32
N THR A 294 9.78 2.22 12.58
CA THR A 294 10.80 2.16 13.63
C THR A 294 11.86 1.10 13.31
N HIS A 295 11.44 -0.11 12.94
CA HIS A 295 12.35 -1.19 12.58
C HIS A 295 13.21 -0.81 11.38
N HIS A 296 12.62 -0.18 10.36
CA HIS A 296 13.33 0.21 9.15
C HIS A 296 14.47 1.19 9.45
N SER A 297 14.27 2.13 10.38
CA SER A 297 15.27 3.14 10.73
C SER A 297 16.19 2.74 11.90
N VAL A 298 15.97 1.58 12.54
CA VAL A 298 16.68 1.19 13.79
C VAL A 298 18.20 1.10 13.62
N ASN A 299 18.66 0.77 12.42
CA ASN A 299 20.08 0.67 12.07
C ASN A 299 20.69 2.01 11.60
N GLY A 300 19.91 3.09 11.63
CA GLY A 300 20.29 4.40 11.09
C GLY A 300 19.93 4.61 9.61
N CYS A 301 19.21 3.71 8.95
CA CYS A 301 18.69 3.95 7.60
C CYS A 301 17.87 5.25 7.56
N ASN A 302 18.17 6.10 6.57
CA ASN A 302 17.53 7.41 6.41
C ASN A 302 16.30 7.32 5.50
N LEU A 303 15.12 7.33 6.11
CA LEU A 303 13.87 7.51 5.39
C LEU A 303 13.75 8.95 4.89
N ARG A 304 13.02 9.16 3.79
CA ARG A 304 12.87 10.45 3.10
C ARG A 304 11.42 10.75 2.75
N PRO A 305 11.03 12.04 2.63
CA PRO A 305 9.70 12.40 2.19
C PRO A 305 9.34 11.80 0.83
N GLY A 306 8.26 11.02 0.81
CA GLY A 306 7.79 10.30 -0.37
C GLY A 306 8.28 8.85 -0.49
N ASP A 307 9.14 8.35 0.41
CA ASP A 307 9.39 6.91 0.50
C ASP A 307 8.08 6.16 0.80
N LEU A 308 7.93 4.97 0.22
CA LEU A 308 6.71 4.17 0.31
C LEU A 308 6.99 2.87 1.05
N LEU A 309 6.26 2.63 2.14
CA LEU A 309 6.38 1.41 2.95
C LEU A 309 5.06 0.64 2.87
N ALA A 310 5.08 -0.55 2.26
CA ALA A 310 3.91 -1.39 2.05
C ALA A 310 3.77 -2.45 3.13
N SER A 311 2.54 -2.92 3.34
CA SER A 311 2.16 -3.77 4.46
C SER A 311 2.69 -5.20 4.37
N GLY A 312 2.96 -5.67 3.16
CA GLY A 312 2.86 -7.09 2.80
C GLY A 312 1.41 -7.49 2.57
N THR A 313 1.23 -8.57 1.82
CA THR A 313 -0.09 -9.11 1.45
C THR A 313 -1.02 -9.25 2.67
N ILE A 314 -2.21 -8.69 2.57
CA ILE A 314 -3.20 -8.64 3.66
C ILE A 314 -4.15 -9.83 3.57
N SER A 315 -3.89 -10.85 4.38
CA SER A 315 -4.81 -11.98 4.58
C SER A 315 -5.44 -11.94 5.96
N GLY A 316 -6.77 -12.07 6.01
CA GLY A 316 -7.54 -12.29 7.24
C GLY A 316 -7.72 -13.79 7.55
N PRO A 317 -8.37 -14.12 8.68
CA PRO A 317 -8.46 -15.50 9.17
C PRO A 317 -9.31 -16.42 8.27
N GLU A 318 -10.29 -15.86 7.57
CA GLU A 318 -11.20 -16.64 6.71
C GLU A 318 -10.64 -16.77 5.30
N PRO A 319 -10.83 -17.92 4.60
CA PRO A 319 -10.34 -18.10 3.24
C PRO A 319 -10.78 -17.04 2.23
N GLU A 320 -11.98 -16.49 2.39
CA GLU A 320 -12.51 -15.40 1.55
C GLU A 320 -11.77 -14.06 1.74
N SER A 321 -10.92 -13.97 2.77
CA SER A 321 -10.14 -12.79 3.11
C SER A 321 -8.66 -12.93 2.79
N PHE A 322 -8.26 -13.98 2.07
CA PHE A 322 -6.87 -14.17 1.63
C PHE A 322 -6.50 -13.19 0.53
N GLY A 323 -5.34 -12.55 0.68
CA GLY A 323 -4.93 -11.38 -0.11
C GLY A 323 -4.24 -11.70 -1.44
N SER A 324 -4.12 -12.97 -1.84
CA SER A 324 -3.49 -13.37 -3.12
C SER A 324 -4.23 -14.53 -3.78
N MET A 325 -4.12 -14.66 -5.10
CA MET A 325 -4.66 -15.83 -5.80
C MET A 325 -3.86 -17.10 -5.49
N LEU A 326 -2.58 -16.98 -5.14
CA LEU A 326 -1.80 -18.09 -4.57
C LEU A 326 -2.51 -18.72 -3.37
N GLU A 327 -3.01 -17.89 -2.46
CA GLU A 327 -3.73 -18.34 -1.26
C GLU A 327 -5.15 -18.79 -1.57
N LEU A 328 -5.92 -17.97 -2.31
CA LEU A 328 -7.32 -18.27 -2.66
C LEU A 328 -7.45 -19.57 -3.46
N SER A 329 -6.53 -19.81 -4.40
CA SER A 329 -6.47 -21.05 -5.19
C SER A 329 -5.72 -22.20 -4.50
N TRP A 330 -5.15 -21.94 -3.31
CA TRP A 330 -4.30 -22.88 -2.58
C TRP A 330 -3.23 -23.51 -3.47
N ARG A 331 -2.33 -22.69 -4.01
CA ARG A 331 -1.28 -23.08 -4.97
C ARG A 331 -1.86 -23.76 -6.21
N GLY A 332 -3.01 -23.26 -6.69
CA GLY A 332 -3.71 -23.77 -7.87
C GLY A 332 -4.41 -25.12 -7.69
N THR A 333 -4.51 -25.65 -6.47
CA THR A 333 -5.25 -26.89 -6.21
C THR A 333 -6.76 -26.69 -6.11
N ARG A 334 -7.21 -25.44 -5.93
CA ARG A 334 -8.62 -25.03 -5.84
C ARG A 334 -8.93 -23.96 -6.89
N PRO A 335 -10.08 -24.04 -7.58
CA PRO A 335 -10.53 -22.97 -8.46
C PRO A 335 -11.06 -21.78 -7.66
N ILE A 336 -10.88 -20.57 -8.20
CA ILE A 336 -11.55 -19.34 -7.79
C ILE A 336 -12.71 -19.12 -8.76
N GLU A 337 -13.93 -19.07 -8.27
CA GLU A 337 -15.13 -18.89 -9.09
C GLU A 337 -15.29 -17.42 -9.51
N LEU A 338 -15.41 -17.18 -10.82
CA LEU A 338 -15.72 -15.86 -11.41
C LEU A 338 -17.16 -15.80 -11.96
N GLY A 339 -18.01 -16.76 -11.58
CA GLY A 339 -19.39 -16.83 -12.05
C GLY A 339 -19.55 -17.32 -13.49
N TYR A 340 -20.78 -17.71 -13.86
CA TYR A 340 -21.15 -18.20 -15.20
C TYR A 340 -20.23 -19.31 -15.76
N GLY A 341 -19.72 -20.18 -14.89
CA GLY A 341 -18.82 -21.29 -15.26
C GLY A 341 -17.37 -20.90 -15.52
N GLN A 342 -17.00 -19.64 -15.30
CA GLN A 342 -15.61 -19.18 -15.41
C GLN A 342 -14.88 -19.34 -14.09
N THR A 343 -13.64 -19.85 -14.16
CA THR A 343 -12.77 -20.01 -12.99
C THR A 343 -11.37 -19.45 -13.24
N ARG A 344 -10.64 -19.19 -12.17
CA ARG A 344 -9.21 -18.88 -12.19
C ARG A 344 -8.46 -19.71 -11.16
N ARG A 345 -7.15 -19.74 -11.33
CA ARG A 345 -6.17 -20.15 -10.30
C ARG A 345 -5.14 -19.05 -10.12
N PHE A 346 -4.70 -18.51 -11.24
CA PHE A 346 -3.85 -17.35 -11.40
C PHE A 346 -4.43 -16.47 -12.52
N LEU A 347 -3.92 -15.26 -12.69
CA LEU A 347 -4.37 -14.32 -13.69
C LEU A 347 -4.12 -14.82 -15.12
N GLN A 348 -5.10 -14.60 -15.98
CA GLN A 348 -5.00 -14.78 -17.43
C GLN A 348 -4.78 -13.43 -18.11
N ASP A 349 -4.32 -13.47 -19.36
CA ASP A 349 -4.19 -12.24 -20.14
C ASP A 349 -5.58 -11.63 -20.38
N GLY A 350 -5.68 -10.30 -20.27
CA GLY A 350 -6.96 -9.59 -20.38
C GLY A 350 -7.76 -9.47 -19.07
N ASP A 351 -7.33 -10.13 -17.99
CA ASP A 351 -7.95 -9.94 -16.67
C ASP A 351 -7.64 -8.53 -16.12
N GLU A 352 -8.67 -7.81 -15.69
CA GLU A 352 -8.58 -6.56 -14.94
C GLU A 352 -8.75 -6.85 -13.44
N VAL A 353 -7.87 -6.30 -12.61
CA VAL A 353 -7.91 -6.41 -11.14
C VAL A 353 -8.19 -5.05 -10.55
N ILE A 354 -9.19 -4.98 -9.67
CA ILE A 354 -9.60 -3.74 -9.02
C ILE A 354 -9.56 -3.94 -7.51
N ILE A 355 -8.69 -3.18 -6.84
CA ILE A 355 -8.66 -3.09 -5.38
C ILE A 355 -9.43 -1.84 -4.96
N THR A 356 -10.34 -2.00 -4.01
CA THR A 356 -11.07 -0.89 -3.37
C THR A 356 -10.98 -1.02 -1.86
N GLY A 357 -11.08 0.14 -1.18
CA GLY A 357 -11.00 0.21 0.26
C GLY A 357 -11.80 1.38 0.82
N HIS A 358 -12.42 1.20 1.97
CA HIS A 358 -13.12 2.26 2.68
C HIS A 358 -13.16 1.99 4.19
N CYS A 359 -13.31 3.05 4.97
CA CYS A 359 -13.60 2.97 6.39
C CYS A 359 -15.10 3.19 6.62
N GLN A 360 -15.66 2.58 7.66
CA GLN A 360 -17.08 2.71 8.00
C GLN A 360 -17.29 2.88 9.50
#